data_AF-A0A328SFH8-F1
#
_entry.id   AF-A0A328SFH8-F1
#
_cell.length_a   1.000
_cell.length_b   1.000
_cell.length_c   1.000
_cell.angle_alpha   90.00
_cell.angle_beta   90.00
_cell.angle_gamma   90.00
#
_symmetry.space_group_name_H-M   'P 1'
#
loop_
_entity.id
_entity.type
_entity.pdbx_description
1 polymer ?
#
loop_
_entity_poly.entity_id
_entity_poly.type
_entity_poly.pdbx_seq_one_letter_code
_entity_poly.pdbx_strand_id
1 'polypeptide(L)'
;MCELFALDANKDIDITDYLRIFYSHSNNHPNGWGLAYLDDDNKVLYKEAVKADDSNLLNCILSDRVITKKLLAHIRLATLGDMTKCNCHPFEKKDNNDRTWTLIHNGTIFNFPPLNDYKDIQRGQTDSERLLYYIIDCINKKENNEKLNDLQLCEYMDTLIHRLSKNNKLNLILANDEIMFIHSNCKESLYYLDKKDYILISTLALCDDDWMEVDLNTLYAIGNAEIIFSGRKHENEYVISEDNVNFILDNLSDEALEELLASYGSIENIKNQIHNSHK
;
A
#
# COMPACT_ATOMS: atom_id res chain seq x y z
N MET A 1 2.40 12.28 0.14
CA MET A 1 2.74 10.85 0.18
C MET A 1 1.69 10.08 -0.62
N CYS A 2 1.88 8.81 -0.93
CA CYS A 2 0.79 8.02 -1.54
C CYS A 2 -0.38 7.88 -0.56
N GLU A 3 -1.56 7.56 -1.08
CA GLU A 3 -2.72 7.21 -0.26
C GLU A 3 -3.15 5.77 -0.55
N LEU A 4 -3.56 5.08 0.51
CA LEU A 4 -4.03 3.70 0.49
C LEU A 4 -5.54 3.67 0.75
N PHE A 5 -6.23 2.73 0.11
CA PHE A 5 -7.61 2.39 0.43
C PHE A 5 -7.80 0.87 0.26
N ALA A 6 -8.55 0.27 1.17
CA ALA A 6 -8.95 -1.13 1.05
C ALA A 6 -10.33 -1.39 1.67
N LEU A 7 -10.96 -2.44 1.17
CA LEU A 7 -12.20 -3.00 1.67
C LEU A 7 -12.01 -4.50 1.94
N ASP A 8 -12.50 -4.96 3.09
CA ASP A 8 -12.82 -6.37 3.36
C ASP A 8 -14.25 -6.47 3.91
N ALA A 9 -15.13 -7.25 3.28
CA ALA A 9 -16.53 -7.37 3.63
C ALA A 9 -17.01 -8.83 3.60
N ASN A 10 -18.05 -9.12 4.39
CA ASN A 10 -18.69 -10.45 4.41
C ASN A 10 -19.81 -10.62 3.36
N LYS A 11 -20.15 -9.53 2.66
CA LYS A 11 -21.12 -9.49 1.57
C LYS A 11 -20.76 -8.37 0.61
N ASP A 12 -21.37 -8.41 -0.56
CA ASP A 12 -21.25 -7.35 -1.55
C ASP A 12 -21.77 -6.02 -0.98
N ILE A 13 -20.90 -5.01 -0.96
CA ILE A 13 -21.25 -3.66 -0.55
C ILE A 13 -20.92 -2.66 -1.66
N ASP A 14 -21.73 -1.62 -1.77
CA ASP A 14 -21.47 -0.50 -2.69
C ASP A 14 -20.52 0.49 -2.01
N ILE A 15 -19.32 0.65 -2.56
CA ILE A 15 -18.29 1.57 -2.06
C ILE A 15 -18.02 2.72 -3.03
N THR A 16 -18.89 2.94 -4.00
CA THR A 16 -18.68 3.93 -5.06
C THR A 16 -18.37 5.32 -4.51
N ASP A 17 -19.12 5.76 -3.48
CA ASP A 17 -18.93 7.09 -2.89
C ASP A 17 -17.62 7.20 -2.10
N TYR A 18 -17.20 6.14 -1.40
CA TYR A 18 -15.88 6.11 -0.76
C TYR A 18 -14.75 6.23 -1.78
N LEU A 19 -14.84 5.52 -2.90
CA LEU A 19 -13.84 5.59 -3.97
C LEU A 19 -13.82 6.97 -4.65
N ARG A 20 -14.97 7.61 -4.86
CA ARG A 20 -15.04 8.98 -5.39
C ARG A 20 -14.34 9.97 -4.49
N ILE A 21 -14.59 9.90 -3.18
CA ILE A 21 -13.92 10.76 -2.20
C ILE A 21 -12.42 10.48 -2.20
N PHE A 22 -12.03 9.21 -2.06
CA PHE A 22 -10.63 8.79 -2.09
C PHE A 22 -9.89 9.34 -3.32
N TYR A 23 -10.37 9.05 -4.53
CA TYR A 23 -9.70 9.48 -5.76
C TYR A 23 -9.70 11.00 -5.99
N SER A 24 -10.63 11.75 -5.39
CA SER A 24 -10.62 13.22 -5.44
C SER A 24 -9.37 13.84 -4.78
N HIS A 25 -8.69 13.09 -3.91
CA HIS A 25 -7.43 13.51 -3.30
C HIS A 25 -6.25 13.50 -4.30
N SER A 26 -6.43 12.93 -5.50
CA SER A 26 -5.40 12.86 -6.54
C SER A 26 -4.88 14.23 -7.02
N ASN A 27 -5.60 15.32 -6.74
CA ASN A 27 -5.12 16.68 -7.00
C ASN A 27 -3.78 16.99 -6.32
N ASN A 28 -3.53 16.41 -5.15
CA ASN A 28 -2.25 16.55 -4.44
C ASN A 28 -1.25 15.43 -4.79
N HIS A 29 -1.70 14.41 -5.54
CA HIS A 29 -0.99 13.16 -5.81
C HIS A 29 -1.19 12.71 -7.27
N PRO A 30 -0.65 13.46 -8.25
CA PRO A 30 -1.05 13.33 -9.66
C PRO A 30 -0.33 12.20 -10.41
N ASN A 31 0.51 11.41 -9.74
CA ASN A 31 1.49 10.57 -10.41
C ASN A 31 1.02 9.16 -10.78
N GLY A 32 -0.26 8.86 -10.54
CA GLY A 32 -0.88 7.60 -10.93
C GLY A 32 -1.97 7.14 -9.97
N TRP A 33 -2.75 6.18 -10.43
CA TRP A 33 -3.77 5.51 -9.63
C TRP A 33 -3.81 4.02 -9.95
N GLY A 34 -4.38 3.25 -9.04
CA GLY A 34 -4.73 1.86 -9.31
C GLY A 34 -5.87 1.36 -8.43
N LEU A 35 -6.50 0.29 -8.91
CA LEU A 35 -7.69 -0.36 -8.37
C LEU A 35 -7.60 -1.86 -8.66
N ALA A 36 -7.67 -2.69 -7.63
CA ALA A 36 -7.70 -4.14 -7.75
C ALA A 36 -8.94 -4.70 -7.05
N TYR A 37 -9.81 -5.33 -7.81
CA TYR A 37 -10.87 -6.18 -7.30
C TYR A 37 -10.25 -7.54 -6.95
N LEU A 38 -10.48 -8.04 -5.73
CA LEU A 38 -9.86 -9.27 -5.24
C LEU A 38 -10.87 -10.41 -5.01
N ASP A 39 -12.17 -10.12 -5.13
CA ASP A 39 -13.22 -11.13 -5.03
C ASP A 39 -13.16 -12.11 -6.21
N ASP A 40 -13.42 -13.40 -5.96
CA ASP A 40 -13.21 -14.50 -6.91
C ASP A 40 -13.97 -14.31 -8.23
N ASP A 41 -15.17 -13.73 -8.17
CA ASP A 41 -16.01 -13.50 -9.35
C ASP A 41 -15.52 -12.35 -10.23
N ASN A 42 -14.66 -11.45 -9.72
CA ASN A 42 -14.35 -10.17 -10.37
C ASN A 42 -12.87 -9.77 -10.27
N LYS A 43 -11.92 -10.72 -10.16
CA LYS A 43 -10.48 -10.40 -10.08
C LYS A 43 -10.00 -9.60 -11.30
N VAL A 44 -9.79 -8.30 -11.12
CA VAL A 44 -9.35 -7.38 -12.17
C VAL A 44 -8.48 -6.28 -11.57
N LEU A 45 -7.37 -5.99 -12.24
CA LEU A 45 -6.44 -4.92 -11.90
C LEU A 45 -6.48 -3.80 -12.96
N TYR A 46 -6.86 -2.61 -12.53
CA TYR A 46 -6.75 -1.37 -13.30
C TYR A 46 -5.67 -0.47 -12.69
N LYS A 47 -4.86 0.15 -13.54
CA LYS A 47 -3.90 1.18 -13.12
C LYS A 47 -3.39 1.98 -14.30
N GLU A 48 -3.13 3.26 -14.06
CA GLU A 48 -2.57 4.20 -15.03
C GLU A 48 -1.63 5.18 -14.33
N ALA A 49 -0.59 5.64 -15.04
CA ALA A 49 0.34 6.66 -14.57
C ALA A 49 -0.17 8.08 -14.92
N VAL A 50 -1.44 8.34 -14.63
CA VAL A 50 -2.09 9.64 -14.81
C VAL A 50 -2.79 10.03 -13.52
N LYS A 51 -3.05 11.31 -13.32
CA LYS A 51 -3.88 11.80 -12.20
C LYS A 51 -5.25 11.13 -12.26
N ALA A 52 -5.77 10.69 -11.11
CA ALA A 52 -7.01 9.91 -11.04
C ALA A 52 -8.19 10.67 -11.68
N ASP A 53 -8.35 11.96 -11.35
CA ASP A 53 -9.45 12.80 -11.90
C ASP A 53 -9.38 12.98 -13.43
N ASP A 54 -8.19 12.88 -14.02
CA ASP A 54 -7.98 13.03 -15.46
C ASP A 54 -8.13 11.69 -16.22
N SER A 55 -8.32 10.57 -15.51
CA SER A 55 -8.46 9.25 -16.12
C SER A 55 -9.87 9.00 -16.63
N ASN A 56 -10.01 8.90 -17.96
CA ASN A 56 -11.26 8.46 -18.59
C ASN A 56 -11.66 7.04 -18.14
N LEU A 57 -10.69 6.15 -17.93
CA LEU A 57 -10.95 4.79 -17.49
C LEU A 57 -11.53 4.76 -16.08
N LEU A 58 -10.90 5.47 -15.13
CA LEU A 58 -11.39 5.54 -13.75
C LEU A 58 -12.77 6.22 -13.70
N ASN A 59 -12.94 7.32 -14.43
CA ASN A 59 -14.23 8.01 -14.52
C ASN A 59 -15.32 7.08 -15.08
N CYS A 60 -15.00 6.22 -16.04
CA CYS A 60 -15.92 5.19 -16.53
C CYS A 60 -16.27 4.17 -15.44
N ILE A 61 -15.27 3.65 -14.72
CA ILE A 61 -15.47 2.69 -13.61
C ILE A 61 -16.37 3.30 -12.53
N LEU A 62 -16.09 4.55 -12.12
CA LEU A 62 -16.83 5.27 -11.08
C LEU A 62 -18.17 5.85 -11.55
N SER A 63 -18.48 5.77 -12.84
CA SER A 63 -19.81 6.13 -13.37
C SER A 63 -20.86 5.06 -13.08
N ASP A 64 -20.41 3.82 -12.88
CA ASP A 64 -21.22 2.69 -12.44
C ASP A 64 -21.04 2.41 -10.94
N ARG A 65 -21.85 1.50 -10.40
CA ARG A 65 -21.73 1.07 -9.00
C ARG A 65 -20.56 0.11 -8.84
N VAL A 66 -19.66 0.43 -7.92
CA VAL A 66 -18.56 -0.43 -7.49
C VAL A 66 -19.03 -1.26 -6.30
N ILE A 67 -19.51 -2.47 -6.60
CA ILE A 67 -20.04 -3.43 -5.63
C ILE A 67 -19.10 -4.63 -5.54
N THR A 68 -18.55 -4.91 -4.36
CA THR A 68 -17.62 -6.03 -4.14
C THR A 68 -17.43 -6.33 -2.65
N LYS A 69 -16.78 -7.46 -2.34
CA LYS A 69 -16.36 -7.85 -0.98
C LYS A 69 -14.94 -7.46 -0.62
N LYS A 70 -14.03 -7.42 -1.60
CA LYS A 70 -12.61 -7.20 -1.34
C LYS A 70 -11.96 -6.40 -2.45
N LEU A 71 -11.35 -5.29 -2.10
CA LEU A 71 -10.79 -4.35 -3.06
C LEU A 71 -9.64 -3.55 -2.46
N LEU A 72 -8.61 -3.28 -3.26
CA LEU A 72 -7.49 -2.40 -2.92
C LEU A 72 -7.44 -1.26 -3.93
N ALA A 73 -7.24 -0.04 -3.47
CA ALA A 73 -7.05 1.15 -4.29
C ALA A 73 -5.86 1.97 -3.79
N HIS A 74 -5.24 2.70 -4.71
CA HIS A 74 -4.04 3.47 -4.42
C HIS A 74 -3.96 4.74 -5.26
N ILE A 75 -3.47 5.82 -4.66
CA ILE A 75 -3.11 7.06 -5.36
C ILE A 75 -1.61 7.29 -5.18
N ARG A 76 -0.90 7.46 -6.29
CA ARG A 76 0.56 7.56 -6.31
C ARG A 76 1.01 9.01 -6.29
N LEU A 77 1.94 9.30 -5.39
CA LEU A 77 2.85 10.43 -5.47
C LEU A 77 4.26 9.87 -5.71
N ALA A 78 4.85 10.15 -6.87
CA ALA A 78 6.12 9.56 -7.28
C ALA A 78 7.27 10.19 -6.48
N THR A 79 7.78 9.44 -5.50
CA THR A 79 9.05 9.74 -4.83
C THR A 79 10.20 8.89 -5.38
N LEU A 80 9.90 7.74 -5.96
CA LEU A 80 10.86 6.80 -6.55
C LEU A 80 10.29 6.19 -7.85
N GLY A 81 11.17 6.08 -8.85
CA GLY A 81 10.89 5.46 -10.15
C GLY A 81 10.07 6.33 -11.11
N ASP A 82 10.21 6.05 -12.40
CA ASP A 82 9.63 6.85 -13.48
C ASP A 82 8.08 6.89 -13.44
N MET A 83 7.52 7.84 -14.17
CA MET A 83 6.08 8.02 -14.38
C MET A 83 5.49 6.96 -15.32
N THR A 84 5.57 5.68 -14.92
CA THR A 84 5.10 4.55 -15.73
C THR A 84 4.04 3.73 -15.00
N LYS A 85 3.16 3.11 -15.79
CA LYS A 85 2.12 2.19 -15.28
C LYS A 85 2.72 1.04 -14.46
N CYS A 86 3.92 0.58 -14.82
CA CYS A 86 4.62 -0.48 -14.10
C CYS A 86 5.01 -0.06 -12.68
N ASN A 87 5.19 1.24 -12.41
CA ASN A 87 5.50 1.77 -11.09
C ASN A 87 4.26 2.13 -10.25
N CYS A 88 3.06 1.96 -10.81
CA CYS A 88 1.82 2.19 -10.09
C CYS A 88 1.40 0.93 -9.33
N HIS A 89 1.04 1.11 -8.07
CA HIS A 89 0.30 0.13 -7.29
C HIS A 89 -1.12 -0.06 -7.87
N PRO A 90 -1.82 -1.17 -7.54
CA PRO A 90 -1.32 -2.35 -6.83
C PRO A 90 -0.31 -3.20 -7.62
N PHE A 91 0.48 -3.99 -6.88
CA PHE A 91 1.36 -5.02 -7.42
C PHE A 91 0.78 -6.41 -7.13
N GLU A 92 0.89 -7.33 -8.09
CA GLU A 92 0.36 -8.70 -7.96
C GLU A 92 1.46 -9.74 -8.16
N LYS A 93 1.44 -10.80 -7.35
CA LYS A 93 2.30 -11.97 -7.52
C LYS A 93 1.61 -13.23 -7.03
N LYS A 94 1.63 -14.28 -7.86
CA LYS A 94 1.21 -15.62 -7.45
C LYS A 94 2.31 -16.35 -6.68
N ASP A 95 1.90 -17.06 -5.63
CA ASP A 95 2.74 -17.98 -4.88
C ASP A 95 2.68 -19.42 -5.44
N ASN A 96 3.37 -20.37 -4.81
CA ASN A 96 3.43 -21.77 -5.26
C ASN A 96 2.15 -22.57 -4.97
N ASN A 97 1.25 -22.02 -4.17
CA ASN A 97 -0.06 -22.59 -3.84
C ASN A 97 -1.20 -21.94 -4.65
N ASP A 98 -0.85 -21.22 -5.72
CA ASP A 98 -1.75 -20.50 -6.63
C ASP A 98 -2.59 -19.39 -5.98
N ARG A 99 -2.21 -18.93 -4.76
CA ARG A 99 -2.80 -17.73 -4.18
C ARG A 99 -2.25 -16.51 -4.92
N THR A 100 -3.14 -15.61 -5.32
CA THR A 100 -2.75 -14.31 -5.87
C THR A 100 -2.62 -13.32 -4.73
N TRP A 101 -1.44 -12.73 -4.59
CA TRP A 101 -1.16 -11.73 -3.57
C TRP A 101 -1.09 -10.34 -4.20
N THR A 102 -1.78 -9.39 -3.57
CA THR A 102 -1.87 -8.00 -4.02
C THR A 102 -1.36 -7.07 -2.93
N LEU A 103 -0.38 -6.22 -3.27
CA LEU A 103 0.24 -5.26 -2.35
C LEU A 103 -0.02 -3.82 -2.78
N ILE A 104 -0.39 -2.99 -1.80
CA ILE A 104 -0.28 -1.52 -1.85
C ILE A 104 0.56 -1.03 -0.66
N HIS A 105 1.47 -0.09 -0.91
CA HIS A 105 2.47 0.35 0.07
C HIS A 105 2.65 1.87 0.02
N ASN A 106 2.59 2.51 1.19
CA ASN A 106 2.90 3.92 1.42
C ASN A 106 4.15 4.04 2.28
N GLY A 107 5.30 3.92 1.66
CA GLY A 107 6.58 3.96 2.36
C GLY A 107 7.76 3.76 1.44
N THR A 108 8.94 3.66 2.05
CA THR A 108 10.20 3.44 1.37
C THR A 108 11.02 2.44 2.17
N ILE A 109 11.56 1.45 1.48
CA ILE A 109 12.51 0.48 1.99
C ILE A 109 13.92 1.02 1.76
N PHE A 110 14.44 1.73 2.75
CA PHE A 110 15.74 2.42 2.70
C PHE A 110 16.92 1.47 2.75
N ASN A 111 16.87 0.46 3.63
CA ASN A 111 18.00 -0.41 3.86
C ASN A 111 17.58 -1.86 4.11
N PHE A 112 17.33 -2.58 3.02
CA PHE A 112 17.08 -4.02 3.05
C PHE A 112 17.77 -4.71 1.86
N PRO A 113 19.05 -5.09 2.01
CA PRO A 113 19.84 -5.69 0.93
C PRO A 113 19.19 -6.87 0.21
N PRO A 114 18.42 -7.78 0.86
CA PRO A 114 17.76 -8.87 0.16
C PRO A 114 16.79 -8.43 -0.94
N LEU A 115 16.26 -7.20 -0.93
CA LEU A 115 15.43 -6.71 -2.04
C LEU A 115 16.24 -6.54 -3.34
N ASN A 116 17.57 -6.42 -3.27
CA ASN A 116 18.40 -6.25 -4.46
C ASN A 116 18.37 -7.45 -5.40
N ASP A 117 18.12 -8.66 -4.88
CA ASP A 117 18.03 -9.89 -5.66
C ASP A 117 16.88 -9.87 -6.68
N TYR A 118 15.92 -8.95 -6.50
CA TYR A 118 14.73 -8.82 -7.35
C TYR A 118 14.84 -7.71 -8.40
N LYS A 119 15.94 -6.94 -8.42
CA LYS A 119 16.14 -5.81 -9.35
C LYS A 119 16.08 -6.19 -10.82
N ASP A 120 16.57 -7.38 -11.17
CA ASP A 120 16.62 -7.85 -12.56
C ASP A 120 15.32 -8.52 -13.02
N ILE A 121 14.38 -8.79 -12.10
CA ILE A 121 13.12 -9.49 -12.40
C ILE A 121 11.87 -8.65 -12.17
N GLN A 122 11.98 -7.52 -11.46
CA GLN A 122 10.90 -6.54 -11.34
C GLN A 122 10.52 -5.98 -12.72
N ARG A 123 9.24 -5.63 -12.91
CA ARG A 123 8.76 -5.03 -14.15
C ARG A 123 8.87 -3.51 -14.14
N GLY A 124 8.71 -2.89 -12.97
CA GLY A 124 8.91 -1.48 -12.73
C GLY A 124 10.31 -1.20 -12.17
N GLN A 125 10.37 -0.20 -11.30
CA GLN A 125 11.59 0.33 -10.67
C GLN A 125 11.44 0.47 -9.15
N THR A 126 10.26 0.18 -8.60
CA THR A 126 9.94 0.46 -7.20
C THR A 126 10.49 -0.61 -6.26
N ASP A 127 10.89 -0.18 -5.08
CA ASP A 127 11.13 -1.05 -3.92
C ASP A 127 9.88 -1.84 -3.50
N SER A 128 8.70 -1.26 -3.69
CA SER A 128 7.42 -1.86 -3.33
C SER A 128 7.10 -3.13 -4.15
N GLU A 129 7.45 -3.16 -5.44
CA GLU A 129 7.34 -4.39 -6.24
C GLU A 129 8.30 -5.48 -5.72
N ARG A 130 9.55 -5.10 -5.41
CA ARG A 130 10.55 -6.02 -4.86
C ARG A 130 10.14 -6.54 -3.48
N LEU A 131 9.51 -5.70 -2.67
CA LEU A 131 8.96 -6.05 -1.37
C LEU A 131 7.92 -7.17 -1.51
N LEU A 132 6.99 -7.05 -2.45
CA LEU A 132 6.03 -8.12 -2.74
C LEU A 132 6.76 -9.43 -3.13
N TYR A 133 7.71 -9.36 -4.07
CA TYR A 133 8.42 -10.57 -4.52
C TYR A 133 9.18 -11.25 -3.39
N TYR A 134 9.82 -10.47 -2.51
CA TYR A 134 10.50 -10.97 -1.33
C TYR A 134 9.55 -11.64 -0.34
N ILE A 135 8.39 -11.03 -0.06
CA ILE A 135 7.38 -11.60 0.83
C ILE A 135 6.89 -12.94 0.27
N ILE A 136 6.58 -13.00 -1.03
CA ILE A 136 6.08 -14.24 -1.65
C ILE A 136 7.15 -15.33 -1.66
N ASP A 137 8.41 -14.99 -1.92
CA ASP A 137 9.52 -15.95 -1.83
C ASP A 137 9.72 -16.47 -0.39
N CYS A 138 9.56 -15.60 0.62
CA CYS A 138 9.58 -16.01 2.03
C CYS A 138 8.44 -16.99 2.36
N ILE A 139 7.21 -16.70 1.92
CA ILE A 139 6.04 -17.59 2.10
C ILE A 139 6.29 -18.94 1.43
N ASN A 140 6.71 -18.94 0.16
CA ASN A 140 7.03 -20.16 -0.59
C ASN A 140 8.08 -21.03 0.10
N LYS A 141 9.16 -20.40 0.61
CA LYS A 141 10.22 -21.08 1.36
C LYS A 141 9.71 -21.64 2.68
N LYS A 142 8.80 -20.93 3.36
CA LYS A 142 8.25 -21.36 4.65
C LYS A 142 7.27 -22.52 4.50
N GLU A 143 6.45 -22.52 3.45
CA GLU A 143 5.49 -23.59 3.17
C GLU A 143 6.17 -24.87 2.70
N ASN A 144 7.23 -24.80 1.87
CA ASN A 144 8.07 -25.98 1.52
C ASN A 144 7.30 -27.30 1.27
N ASN A 145 6.28 -27.24 0.40
CA ASN A 145 5.32 -28.32 0.05
C ASN A 145 4.18 -28.59 1.04
N GLU A 146 4.08 -27.87 2.15
CA GLU A 146 2.97 -27.92 3.10
C GLU A 146 2.39 -26.50 3.31
N LYS A 147 1.15 -26.28 2.86
CA LYS A 147 0.47 -24.98 3.02
C LYS A 147 0.30 -24.67 4.52
N LEU A 148 0.68 -23.47 4.94
CA LEU A 148 0.42 -23.01 6.31
C LEU A 148 -1.08 -22.85 6.50
N ASN A 149 -1.59 -23.21 7.68
CA ASN A 149 -2.93 -22.77 8.06
C ASN A 149 -2.96 -21.26 8.35
N ASP A 150 -4.15 -20.68 8.43
CA ASP A 150 -4.35 -19.23 8.56
C ASP A 150 -3.61 -18.63 9.76
N LEU A 151 -3.66 -19.30 10.92
CA LEU A 151 -2.96 -18.84 12.12
C LEU A 151 -1.45 -18.85 11.94
N GLN A 152 -0.90 -19.94 11.39
CA GLN A 152 0.53 -20.05 11.11
C GLN A 152 1.00 -19.02 10.08
N LEU A 153 0.17 -18.74 9.07
CA LEU A 153 0.43 -17.70 8.08
C LEU A 153 0.45 -16.32 8.75
N CYS A 154 -0.51 -16.03 9.62
CA CYS A 154 -0.56 -14.77 10.37
C CYS A 154 0.66 -14.59 11.29
N GLU A 155 1.05 -15.61 12.06
CA GLU A 155 2.25 -15.57 12.92
C GLU A 155 3.54 -15.40 12.11
N TYR A 156 3.61 -16.04 10.94
CA TYR A 156 4.76 -15.89 10.05
C TYR A 156 4.83 -14.49 9.45
N MET A 157 3.69 -13.95 9.01
CA MET A 157 3.59 -12.58 8.51
C MET A 157 3.95 -11.56 9.59
N ASP A 158 3.52 -11.74 10.83
CA ASP A 158 3.89 -10.86 11.97
C ASP A 158 5.41 -10.80 12.15
N THR A 159 6.07 -11.96 12.11
CA THR A 159 7.53 -12.06 12.18
C THR A 159 8.22 -11.39 11.00
N LEU A 160 7.67 -11.55 9.79
CA LEU A 160 8.21 -10.99 8.57
C LEU A 160 8.10 -9.46 8.54
N ILE A 161 6.94 -8.92 8.94
CA ILE A 161 6.64 -7.50 9.00
C ILE A 161 7.49 -6.79 10.06
N HIS A 162 7.69 -7.41 11.24
CA HIS A 162 8.66 -6.93 12.21
C HIS A 162 10.04 -6.76 11.56
N ARG A 163 10.56 -7.80 10.89
CA ARG A 163 11.89 -7.72 10.27
C ARG A 163 11.98 -6.65 9.20
N LEU A 164 10.94 -6.51 8.37
CA LEU A 164 10.89 -5.55 7.27
C LEU A 164 10.73 -4.09 7.75
N SER A 165 10.06 -3.86 8.88
CA SER A 165 9.81 -2.50 9.41
C SER A 165 11.05 -1.86 10.01
N LYS A 166 12.06 -2.64 10.37
CA LYS A 166 13.31 -2.11 10.94
C LYS A 166 13.99 -1.12 9.99
N ASN A 167 14.08 0.14 10.41
CA ASN A 167 14.63 1.28 9.67
C ASN A 167 13.91 1.62 8.34
N ASN A 168 12.68 1.12 8.14
CA ASN A 168 11.91 1.36 6.93
C ASN A 168 10.55 1.96 7.29
N LYS A 169 10.00 2.81 6.41
CA LYS A 169 8.59 3.17 6.49
C LYS A 169 7.80 2.06 5.80
N LEU A 170 6.99 1.33 6.55
CA LEU A 170 6.33 0.10 6.08
C LEU A 170 4.81 0.16 6.31
N ASN A 171 4.15 1.21 5.82
CA ASN A 171 2.68 1.25 5.86
C ASN A 171 2.16 0.46 4.66
N LEU A 172 1.59 -0.71 4.89
CA LEU A 172 1.18 -1.58 3.80
C LEU A 172 -0.18 -2.22 4.05
N ILE A 173 -0.80 -2.58 2.92
CA ILE A 173 -1.93 -3.48 2.85
C ILE A 173 -1.55 -4.57 1.86
N LEU A 174 -1.47 -5.81 2.34
CA LEU A 174 -1.16 -7.00 1.56
C LEU A 174 -2.32 -7.97 1.69
N ALA A 175 -2.97 -8.30 0.58
CA ALA A 175 -4.12 -9.19 0.59
C ALA A 175 -3.88 -10.39 -0.31
N ASN A 176 -4.45 -11.52 0.08
CA ASN A 176 -4.82 -12.59 -0.84
C ASN A 176 -6.35 -12.75 -0.84
N ASP A 177 -6.83 -13.79 -1.51
CA ASP A 177 -8.25 -14.11 -1.67
C ASP A 177 -8.98 -14.27 -0.32
N GLU A 178 -8.29 -14.74 0.72
CA GLU A 178 -8.86 -15.07 2.03
C GLU A 178 -8.58 -13.98 3.07
N ILE A 179 -7.32 -13.57 3.23
CA ILE A 179 -6.85 -12.71 4.32
C ILE A 179 -6.24 -11.42 3.78
N MET A 180 -6.57 -10.30 4.44
CA MET A 180 -5.93 -9.01 4.26
C MET A 180 -5.07 -8.65 5.47
N PHE A 181 -3.79 -8.41 5.25
CA PHE A 181 -2.86 -7.93 6.27
C PHE A 181 -2.71 -6.41 6.16
N ILE A 182 -2.85 -5.72 7.29
CA ILE A 182 -2.60 -4.28 7.39
C ILE A 182 -1.57 -3.99 8.48
N HIS A 183 -0.68 -3.04 8.20
CA HIS A 183 0.33 -2.60 9.15
C HIS A 183 0.66 -1.12 8.94
N SER A 184 0.90 -0.43 10.05
CA SER A 184 1.41 0.94 10.06
C SER A 184 2.50 1.07 11.12
N ASN A 185 3.64 1.67 10.76
CA ASN A 185 4.67 2.07 11.71
C ASN A 185 4.95 3.57 11.70
N CYS A 186 4.08 4.37 11.09
CA CYS A 186 4.16 5.82 11.07
C CYS A 186 2.87 6.37 11.70
N LYS A 187 2.98 7.37 12.58
CA LYS A 187 1.79 8.02 13.17
C LYS A 187 0.93 8.68 12.10
N GLU A 188 -0.36 8.79 12.37
CA GLU A 188 -1.33 9.56 11.57
C GLU A 188 -1.33 9.19 10.09
N SER A 189 -1.21 7.89 9.79
CA SER A 189 -0.92 7.44 8.42
C SER A 189 -1.78 6.30 7.89
N LEU A 190 -2.53 5.64 8.76
CA LEU A 190 -3.47 4.60 8.37
C LEU A 190 -4.57 4.45 9.41
N TYR A 191 -5.81 4.43 8.93
CA TYR A 191 -7.02 4.33 9.73
C TYR A 191 -7.89 3.21 9.19
N TYR A 192 -8.79 2.71 10.02
CA TYR A 192 -9.83 1.77 9.63
C TYR A 192 -11.18 2.17 10.21
N LEU A 193 -12.24 1.86 9.46
CA LEU A 193 -13.62 2.02 9.87
C LEU A 193 -14.24 0.63 9.98
N ASP A 194 -14.53 0.22 11.21
CA ASP A 194 -15.13 -1.07 11.54
C ASP A 194 -16.66 -0.95 11.56
N LYS A 195 -17.31 -1.66 10.65
CA LYS A 195 -18.77 -1.78 10.56
C LYS A 195 -19.15 -3.24 10.61
N LYS A 196 -20.42 -3.49 10.97
CA LYS A 196 -20.98 -4.84 11.11
C LYS A 196 -20.69 -5.80 9.95
N ASP A 197 -20.73 -5.30 8.71
CA ASP A 197 -20.64 -6.14 7.51
C ASP A 197 -19.35 -5.93 6.72
N TYR A 198 -18.51 -4.96 7.12
CA TYR A 198 -17.28 -4.62 6.40
C TYR A 198 -16.30 -3.81 7.25
N ILE A 199 -15.01 -3.92 6.92
CA ILE A 199 -13.96 -3.03 7.40
C ILE A 199 -13.40 -2.26 6.20
N LEU A 200 -13.41 -0.94 6.29
CA LEU A 200 -12.67 -0.07 5.37
C LEU A 200 -11.35 0.33 5.99
N ILE A 201 -10.31 0.45 5.16
CA ILE A 201 -8.99 0.91 5.58
C ILE A 201 -8.61 2.04 4.65
N SER A 202 -8.12 3.16 5.17
CA SER A 202 -7.62 4.25 4.35
C SER A 202 -6.56 5.10 5.06
N THR A 203 -5.71 5.76 4.27
CA THR A 203 -4.74 6.73 4.79
C THR A 203 -5.41 7.92 5.47
N LEU A 204 -6.62 8.28 5.06
CA LEU A 204 -7.41 9.37 5.64
C LEU A 204 -8.85 8.92 5.89
N ALA A 205 -9.51 9.50 6.88
CA ALA A 205 -10.95 9.33 7.06
C ALA A 205 -11.70 9.88 5.84
N LEU A 206 -12.60 9.08 5.27
CA LEU A 206 -13.34 9.43 4.04
C LEU A 206 -14.77 9.90 4.32
N CYS A 207 -15.19 9.90 5.58
CA CYS A 207 -16.50 10.36 6.04
C CYS A 207 -16.43 10.72 7.53
N ASP A 208 -17.50 11.33 8.06
CA ASP A 208 -17.60 11.77 9.45
C ASP A 208 -17.89 10.64 10.45
N ASP A 209 -17.73 9.37 10.04
CA ASP A 209 -17.85 8.22 10.93
C ASP A 209 -16.62 8.09 11.85
N ASP A 210 -16.72 7.22 12.87
CA ASP A 210 -15.66 6.96 13.84
C ASP A 210 -14.53 6.10 13.24
N TRP A 211 -13.66 6.71 12.44
CA TRP A 211 -12.42 6.08 11.97
C TRP A 211 -11.41 5.94 13.12
N MET A 212 -10.86 4.74 13.28
CA MET A 212 -9.85 4.42 14.29
C MET A 212 -8.47 4.36 13.64
N GLU A 213 -7.44 4.92 14.28
CA GLU A 213 -6.06 4.73 13.82
C GLU A 213 -5.68 3.25 13.96
N VAL A 214 -4.99 2.71 12.95
CA VAL A 214 -4.41 1.37 13.04
C VAL A 214 -3.32 1.39 14.11
N ASP A 215 -3.35 0.43 15.04
CA ASP A 215 -2.36 0.37 16.12
C ASP A 215 -0.94 0.39 15.58
N LEU A 216 -0.21 1.42 15.98
CA LEU A 216 1.17 1.61 15.54
C LEU A 216 2.04 0.39 15.88
N ASN A 217 2.84 -0.02 14.91
CA ASN A 217 3.80 -1.13 14.97
C ASN A 217 3.15 -2.50 15.22
N THR A 218 1.89 -2.66 14.80
CA THR A 218 1.15 -3.91 14.99
C THR A 218 0.59 -4.36 13.65
N LEU A 219 0.77 -5.64 13.33
CA LEU A 219 0.15 -6.26 12.16
C LEU A 219 -1.26 -6.72 12.54
N TYR A 220 -2.26 -6.35 11.77
CA TYR A 220 -3.57 -6.98 11.84
C TYR A 220 -3.80 -7.86 10.62
N ALA A 221 -4.50 -8.98 10.83
CA ALA A 221 -5.07 -9.76 9.75
C ALA A 221 -6.60 -9.65 9.82
N ILE A 222 -7.20 -9.37 8.67
CA ILE A 222 -8.63 -9.16 8.48
C ILE A 222 -9.13 -10.24 7.54
N GLY A 223 -10.29 -10.80 7.84
CA GLY A 223 -11.01 -11.69 6.93
C GLY A 223 -12.49 -11.70 7.23
N ASN A 224 -13.30 -11.61 6.19
CA ASN A 224 -14.76 -11.65 6.27
C ASN A 224 -15.34 -10.58 7.21
N ALA A 225 -14.86 -9.34 7.06
CA ALA A 225 -15.24 -8.18 7.86
C ALA A 225 -14.84 -8.22 9.35
N GLU A 226 -13.90 -9.08 9.75
CA GLU A 226 -13.45 -9.19 11.13
C GLU A 226 -11.93 -9.13 11.24
N ILE A 227 -11.41 -8.49 12.28
CA ILE A 227 -9.99 -8.63 12.67
C ILE A 227 -9.82 -10.01 13.29
N ILE A 228 -9.26 -10.94 12.52
CA ILE A 228 -9.08 -12.35 12.90
C ILE A 228 -7.74 -12.61 13.62
N PHE A 229 -6.80 -11.67 13.52
CA PHE A 229 -5.50 -11.76 14.19
C PHE A 229 -4.94 -10.38 14.51
N SER A 230 -4.35 -10.26 15.71
CA SER A 230 -3.52 -9.13 16.11
C SER A 230 -2.13 -9.62 16.45
N GLY A 231 -1.14 -9.10 15.74
CA GLY A 231 0.28 -9.38 15.93
C GLY A 231 0.85 -8.77 17.21
N ARG A 232 2.16 -8.95 17.40
CA ARG A 232 2.87 -8.37 18.54
C ARG A 232 3.37 -6.98 18.19
N LYS A 233 3.03 -6.00 19.03
CA LYS A 233 3.57 -4.66 18.91
C LYS A 233 5.10 -4.68 18.96
N HIS A 234 5.74 -4.17 17.92
CA HIS A 234 7.20 -4.03 17.84
C HIS A 234 7.66 -2.59 18.08
N GLU A 235 8.98 -2.40 18.17
CA GLU A 235 9.63 -1.13 18.50
C GLU A 235 9.96 -0.26 17.28
N ASN A 236 9.80 -0.79 16.06
CA ASN A 236 10.22 -0.15 14.81
C ASN A 236 9.30 0.99 14.34
N GLU A 237 9.00 1.96 15.20
CA GLU A 237 8.34 3.21 14.78
C GLU A 237 9.24 3.95 13.78
N TYR A 238 8.67 4.29 12.63
CA TYR A 238 9.32 5.08 11.61
C TYR A 238 9.22 6.57 11.95
N VAL A 239 10.38 7.20 12.12
CA VAL A 239 10.53 8.64 12.19
C VAL A 239 11.53 9.03 11.12
N ILE A 240 11.16 10.00 10.28
CA ILE A 240 12.02 10.41 9.17
C ILE A 240 13.35 11.01 9.69
N SER A 241 14.46 10.48 9.21
CA SER A 241 15.81 10.99 9.51
C SER A 241 16.37 11.83 8.35
N GLU A 242 17.44 12.59 8.60
CA GLU A 242 18.14 13.33 7.55
C GLU A 242 18.72 12.39 6.48
N ASP A 243 19.24 11.22 6.88
CA ASP A 243 19.72 10.19 5.96
C ASP A 243 18.60 9.68 5.04
N ASN A 244 17.38 9.54 5.57
CA ASN A 244 16.23 9.16 4.75
C ASN A 244 15.87 10.25 3.75
N VAL A 245 15.91 11.52 4.15
CA VAL A 245 15.65 12.65 3.25
C VAL A 245 16.68 12.68 2.13
N ASN A 246 17.97 12.55 2.46
CA ASN A 246 19.04 12.50 1.46
C ASN A 246 18.86 11.29 0.52
N PHE A 247 18.54 10.12 1.05
CA PHE A 247 18.26 8.93 0.24
C PHE A 247 17.11 9.16 -0.75
N ILE A 248 16.00 9.77 -0.31
CA ILE A 248 14.88 10.09 -1.20
C ILE A 248 15.35 11.02 -2.31
N LEU A 249 16.06 12.10 -1.96
CA LEU A 249 16.56 13.08 -2.93
C LEU A 249 17.50 12.44 -3.97
N ASP A 250 18.42 11.58 -3.53
CA ASP A 250 19.40 10.92 -4.39
C ASP A 250 18.76 9.91 -5.36
N ASN A 251 17.51 9.51 -5.12
CA ASN A 251 16.78 8.53 -5.91
C ASN A 251 15.51 9.10 -6.59
N LEU A 252 15.28 10.41 -6.51
CA LEU A 252 14.26 11.08 -7.31
C LEU A 252 14.63 10.97 -8.80
N SER A 253 13.62 10.89 -9.67
CA SER A 253 13.85 11.11 -11.10
C SER A 253 14.18 12.59 -11.35
N ASP A 254 14.90 12.88 -12.43
CA ASP A 254 15.23 14.26 -12.82
C ASP A 254 13.94 15.11 -12.95
N GLU A 255 12.90 14.55 -13.56
CA GLU A 255 11.58 15.19 -13.70
C GLU A 255 10.95 15.51 -12.33
N ALA A 256 10.97 14.58 -11.39
CA ALA A 256 10.39 14.79 -10.06
C ALA A 256 11.19 15.84 -9.26
N LEU A 257 12.52 15.84 -9.41
CA LEU A 257 13.38 16.84 -8.78
C LEU A 257 13.12 18.24 -9.37
N GLU A 258 12.95 18.36 -10.69
CA GLU A 258 12.60 19.62 -11.35
C GLU A 258 11.24 20.16 -10.89
N GLU A 259 10.21 19.32 -10.79
CA GLU A 259 8.89 19.71 -10.28
C GLU A 259 8.96 20.20 -8.82
N LEU A 260 9.72 19.50 -7.97
CA LEU A 260 9.92 19.91 -6.58
C LEU A 260 10.72 21.21 -6.48
N LEU A 261 11.74 21.41 -7.32
CA LEU A 261 12.49 22.66 -7.38
C LEU A 261 11.64 23.81 -7.88
N ALA A 262 10.76 23.59 -8.86
CA ALA A 262 9.81 24.59 -9.33
C ALA A 262 8.82 25.01 -8.23
N SER A 263 8.41 24.05 -7.38
CA SER A 263 7.44 24.28 -6.30
C SER A 263 8.05 24.91 -5.05
N TYR A 264 9.26 24.49 -4.67
CA TYR A 264 9.88 24.85 -3.38
C TYR A 264 11.14 25.72 -3.51
N GLY A 265 11.65 25.92 -4.73
CA GLY A 265 12.72 26.88 -5.06
C GLY A 265 14.15 26.48 -4.67
N SER A 266 14.35 25.55 -3.72
CA SER A 266 15.68 25.08 -3.32
C SER A 266 15.64 23.68 -2.74
N ILE A 267 16.77 22.95 -2.81
CA ILE A 267 16.92 21.63 -2.19
C ILE A 267 16.65 21.70 -0.68
N GLU A 268 17.08 22.76 0.00
CA GLU A 268 16.85 22.93 1.44
C GLU A 268 15.35 23.02 1.78
N ASN A 269 14.58 23.74 0.97
CA ASN A 269 13.13 23.80 1.14
C ASN A 269 12.45 22.46 0.84
N ILE A 270 12.94 21.70 -0.15
CA ILE A 270 12.47 20.35 -0.44
C ILE A 270 12.76 19.43 0.76
N LYS A 271 13.96 19.50 1.34
CA LYS A 271 14.32 18.73 2.56
C LYS A 271 13.37 19.04 3.71
N ASN A 272 13.12 20.31 3.96
CA ASN A 272 12.18 20.76 4.99
C ASN A 272 10.75 20.27 4.72
N GLN A 273 10.31 20.31 3.46
CA GLN A 273 8.99 19.82 3.08
C GLN A 273 8.85 18.31 3.27
N ILE A 274 9.83 17.52 2.81
CA ILE A 274 9.86 16.08 3.02
C ILE A 274 9.81 15.79 4.52
N HIS A 275 10.65 16.45 5.32
CA HIS A 275 10.69 16.25 6.75
C HIS A 275 9.36 16.61 7.44
N ASN A 276 8.70 17.70 7.03
CA ASN A 276 7.41 18.12 7.59
C ASN A 276 6.25 17.25 7.13
N SER A 277 6.28 16.69 5.92
CA SER A 277 5.23 15.78 5.43
C SER A 277 5.24 14.42 6.11
N HIS A 278 6.30 14.11 6.85
CA HIS A 278 6.51 12.84 7.57
C HIS A 278 6.56 13.03 9.10
N LYS A 279 6.26 14.24 9.59
CA LYS A 279 6.05 14.55 11.01
C LYS A 279 4.58 14.47 11.35
#